data_AF-A0A131YVR6-F1
#
_entry.id   AF-A0A131YVR6-F1
#
_cell.length_a   1.000
_cell.length_b   1.000
_cell.length_c   1.000
_cell.angle_alpha   90.00
_cell.angle_beta   90.00
_cell.angle_gamma   90.00
#
_symmetry.space_group_name_H-M   'P 1'
#
loop_
_entity.id
_entity.type
_entity.pdbx_description
1 polymer ?
#
loop_
_entity_poly.entity_id
_entity_poly.type
_entity_poly.pdbx_seq_one_letter_code
_entity_poly.pdbx_strand_id
1 'polypeptide(L)'
;MAVKLIYGSAFVVLLLSIALVYFEPIPREKYPGLVRKVHHELLKSVKYVGSFFCRSKVTAKGVFTPEELARYDGSGDSLGLYLAVLGRVYDVSKGAEHYRPGGGYSQFAGRDASRAYITGEFTEEGLTDDLNGISDENLLAFSQWVDFYEKDYTFVGKLAGRYYTNEGQPTSELRGVWAAIERAKQKTYLAQEQSKKFPPCNSEWTPDKGSSVWCSKKSGGVERDWAGVPRQYFERDTGSVRCVCVRNTGPPSDHPEGASHKNRGDLDDPHLKEYPGCPSTSDTCKVPDSQ
;
A
#
# COMPACT_ATOMS: atom_id res chain seq x y z
N MET A 1 -27.14 -28.95 52.78
CA MET A 1 -27.29 -30.14 51.91
C MET A 1 -27.59 -29.72 50.46
N ALA A 2 -26.65 -29.06 49.79
CA ALA A 2 -26.84 -28.43 48.48
C ALA A 2 -25.87 -29.02 47.42
N VAL A 3 -25.74 -30.35 47.36
CA VAL A 3 -24.80 -31.05 46.45
C VAL A 3 -25.48 -32.18 45.65
N LYS A 4 -26.83 -32.25 45.62
CA LYS A 4 -27.56 -33.32 44.90
C LYS A 4 -28.39 -32.88 43.68
N LEU A 5 -28.39 -31.60 43.30
CA LEU A 5 -29.29 -31.08 42.24
C LEU A 5 -28.61 -30.65 40.93
N ILE A 6 -27.27 -30.64 40.84
CA ILE A 6 -26.56 -30.16 39.63
C ILE A 6 -26.08 -31.32 38.73
N TYR A 7 -25.82 -32.51 39.31
CA TYR A 7 -25.38 -33.69 38.53
C TYR A 7 -26.51 -34.36 37.73
N GLY A 8 -27.78 -34.10 38.06
CA GLY A 8 -28.92 -34.64 37.31
C GLY A 8 -29.07 -34.02 35.92
N SER A 9 -28.68 -32.76 35.74
CA SER A 9 -28.93 -32.00 34.51
C SER A 9 -27.98 -32.37 33.38
N ALA A 10 -26.68 -32.52 33.68
CA ALA A 10 -25.67 -32.85 32.67
C ALA A 10 -25.79 -34.29 32.16
N PHE A 11 -26.12 -35.25 33.05
CA PHE A 11 -26.30 -36.65 32.69
C PHE A 11 -27.56 -36.86 31.83
N VAL A 12 -28.63 -36.12 32.11
CA VAL A 12 -29.87 -36.14 31.30
C VAL A 12 -29.65 -35.53 29.91
N VAL A 13 -28.85 -34.47 29.79
CA VAL A 13 -28.51 -33.87 28.48
C VAL A 13 -27.63 -34.80 27.64
N LEU A 14 -26.65 -35.47 28.25
CA LEU A 14 -25.82 -36.46 27.56
C LEU A 14 -26.64 -37.69 27.11
N LEU A 15 -27.55 -38.18 27.96
CA LEU A 15 -28.45 -39.29 27.60
C LEU A 15 -29.46 -38.90 26.51
N LEU A 16 -30.01 -37.68 26.52
CA LEU A 16 -30.94 -37.19 25.50
C LEU A 16 -30.26 -36.93 24.14
N SER A 17 -28.99 -36.50 24.15
CA SER A 17 -28.22 -36.32 22.92
C SER A 17 -27.77 -37.63 22.29
N ILE A 18 -27.45 -38.65 23.11
CA ILE A 18 -27.23 -40.02 22.61
C ILE A 18 -28.54 -40.62 22.09
N ALA A 19 -29.68 -40.39 22.75
CA ALA A 19 -30.97 -40.90 22.29
C ALA A 19 -31.41 -40.34 20.92
N LEU A 20 -31.07 -39.08 20.60
CA LEU A 20 -31.36 -38.46 19.29
C LEU A 20 -30.51 -39.03 18.14
N VAL A 21 -29.38 -39.66 18.44
CA VAL A 21 -28.50 -40.27 17.43
C VAL A 21 -28.83 -41.75 17.20
N TYR A 22 -29.38 -42.44 18.21
CA TYR A 22 -29.54 -43.90 18.18
C TYR A 22 -30.99 -44.42 18.25
N PHE A 23 -32.00 -43.59 18.52
CA PHE A 23 -33.41 -44.01 18.53
C PHE A 23 -34.24 -43.21 17.51
N GLU A 24 -35.14 -43.90 16.82
CA GLU A 24 -36.07 -43.33 15.83
C GLU A 24 -36.81 -42.08 16.36
N PRO A 25 -37.12 -41.10 15.48
CA PRO A 25 -37.66 -39.82 15.90
C PRO A 25 -38.98 -39.95 16.66
N ILE A 26 -39.07 -39.29 17.82
CA ILE A 26 -40.28 -39.25 18.66
C ILE A 26 -41.45 -38.72 17.82
N PRO A 27 -42.58 -39.46 17.70
CA PRO A 27 -43.73 -39.02 16.91
C PRO A 27 -44.33 -37.73 17.49
N ARG A 28 -44.22 -36.64 16.73
CA ARG A 28 -44.63 -35.29 17.14
C ARG A 28 -46.11 -35.18 17.49
N GLU A 29 -46.95 -36.03 16.91
CA GLU A 29 -48.40 -36.06 17.13
C GLU A 29 -48.80 -36.59 18.51
N LYS A 30 -47.99 -37.44 19.15
CA LYS A 30 -48.38 -38.15 20.37
C LYS A 30 -48.08 -37.37 21.66
N TYR A 31 -47.11 -36.46 21.65
CA TYR A 31 -46.67 -35.71 22.85
C TYR A 31 -46.32 -34.23 22.58
N PRO A 32 -47.27 -33.40 22.13
CA PRO A 32 -47.00 -32.02 21.70
C PRO A 32 -46.47 -31.12 22.83
N GLY A 33 -46.93 -31.32 24.07
CA GLY A 33 -46.50 -30.53 25.23
C GLY A 33 -45.05 -30.81 25.68
N LEU A 34 -44.63 -32.08 25.61
CA LEU A 34 -43.29 -32.50 26.03
C LEU A 34 -42.23 -32.05 25.01
N VAL A 35 -42.53 -32.20 23.71
CA VAL A 35 -41.64 -31.73 22.63
C VAL A 35 -41.45 -30.21 22.71
N ARG A 36 -42.51 -29.44 22.99
CA ARG A 36 -42.43 -27.98 23.13
C ARG A 36 -41.60 -27.55 24.34
N LYS A 37 -41.71 -28.28 25.47
CA LYS A 37 -40.96 -27.99 26.70
C LYS A 37 -39.48 -28.35 26.56
N VAL A 38 -39.17 -29.50 25.95
CA VAL A 38 -37.78 -29.92 25.66
C VAL A 38 -37.13 -28.97 24.64
N HIS A 39 -37.86 -28.56 23.60
CA HIS A 39 -37.37 -27.58 22.62
C HIS A 39 -37.12 -26.20 23.24
N HIS A 40 -38.00 -25.73 24.13
CA HIS A 40 -37.84 -24.45 24.80
C HIS A 40 -36.66 -24.44 25.78
N GLU A 41 -36.42 -25.54 26.50
CA GLU A 41 -35.25 -25.68 27.39
C GLU A 41 -33.94 -25.89 26.60
N LEU A 42 -33.96 -26.63 25.49
CA LEU A 42 -32.82 -26.73 24.55
C LEU A 42 -32.45 -25.35 23.98
N LEU A 43 -33.43 -24.52 23.59
CA LEU A 43 -33.18 -23.16 23.10
C LEU A 43 -32.62 -22.23 24.18
N LYS A 44 -33.01 -22.41 25.45
CA LYS A 44 -32.40 -21.68 26.58
C LYS A 44 -30.95 -22.12 26.82
N SER A 45 -30.64 -23.41 26.71
CA SER A 45 -29.25 -23.89 26.82
C SER A 45 -28.38 -23.46 25.64
N VAL A 46 -28.93 -23.40 24.42
CA VAL A 46 -28.19 -22.92 23.23
C VAL A 46 -27.83 -21.43 23.33
N LYS A 47 -28.67 -20.59 23.97
CA LYS A 47 -28.32 -19.19 24.28
C LYS A 47 -27.14 -19.06 25.26
N TYR A 48 -26.98 -20.02 26.17
CA TYR A 48 -25.89 -20.02 27.15
C TYR A 48 -24.58 -20.56 26.55
N VAL A 49 -24.66 -21.47 25.57
CA VAL A 49 -23.49 -21.99 24.83
C VAL A 49 -23.03 -21.00 23.75
N GLY A 50 -23.93 -20.18 23.20
CA GLY A 50 -23.60 -19.13 22.23
C GLY A 50 -22.64 -18.05 22.77
N SER A 51 -22.52 -17.92 24.10
CA SER A 51 -21.60 -16.98 24.75
C SER A 51 -20.22 -17.59 25.09
N PHE A 52 -19.99 -18.89 24.82
CA PHE A 52 -18.73 -19.56 25.15
C PHE A 52 -17.89 -19.93 23.92
N PHE A 53 -18.41 -19.70 22.71
CA PHE A 53 -17.59 -19.66 21.50
C PHE A 53 -16.97 -18.27 21.35
N CYS A 54 -16.07 -17.92 22.28
CA CYS A 54 -14.86 -17.24 21.85
C CYS A 54 -14.20 -18.17 20.82
N ARG A 55 -14.51 -17.97 19.54
CA ARG A 55 -13.62 -18.42 18.47
C ARG A 55 -12.36 -17.60 18.65
N SER A 56 -11.48 -18.02 19.56
CA SER A 56 -10.07 -17.68 19.43
C SER A 56 -9.72 -18.14 18.03
N LYS A 57 -9.56 -17.19 17.12
CA LYS A 57 -9.02 -17.45 15.80
C LYS A 57 -7.60 -17.92 16.09
N VAL A 58 -7.41 -19.24 16.16
CA VAL A 58 -6.09 -19.83 16.32
C VAL A 58 -5.30 -19.42 15.08
N THR A 59 -4.30 -18.56 15.27
CA THR A 59 -3.39 -18.14 14.21
C THR A 59 -2.37 -19.24 13.96
N ALA A 60 -1.89 -19.32 12.72
CA ALA A 60 -0.77 -20.19 12.41
C ALA A 60 0.50 -19.73 13.15
N LYS A 61 1.41 -20.66 13.42
CA LYS A 61 2.71 -20.34 14.03
C LYS A 61 3.43 -19.26 13.20
N GLY A 62 3.88 -18.18 13.83
CA GLY A 62 4.51 -17.03 13.17
C GLY A 62 3.53 -16.00 12.60
N VAL A 63 2.24 -16.11 12.94
CA VAL A 63 1.21 -15.11 12.65
C VAL A 63 0.67 -14.55 13.96
N PHE A 64 0.78 -13.25 14.13
CA PHE A 64 0.31 -12.50 15.30
C PHE A 64 -1.12 -12.02 15.06
N THR A 65 -1.97 -12.03 16.08
CA THR A 65 -3.16 -11.17 16.10
C THR A 65 -2.77 -9.73 16.49
N PRO A 66 -3.62 -8.72 16.24
CA PRO A 66 -3.39 -7.36 16.73
C PRO A 66 -3.17 -7.30 18.25
N GLU A 67 -3.95 -8.06 19.02
CA GLU A 67 -3.82 -8.13 20.49
C GLU A 67 -2.52 -8.80 20.92
N GLU A 68 -2.03 -9.78 20.16
CA GLU A 68 -0.74 -10.41 20.43
C GLU A 68 0.42 -9.47 20.13
N LEU A 69 0.37 -8.77 18.99
CA LEU A 69 1.39 -7.80 18.59
C LEU A 69 1.46 -6.61 19.56
N ALA A 70 0.31 -6.15 20.07
CA ALA A 70 0.24 -5.05 21.04
C ALA A 70 1.03 -5.30 22.34
N ARG A 71 1.36 -6.57 22.65
CA ARG A 71 2.21 -6.94 23.80
C ARG A 71 3.70 -6.74 23.55
N TYR A 72 4.11 -6.27 22.37
CA TYR A 72 5.49 -6.01 21.97
C TYR A 72 5.73 -4.50 21.75
N ASP A 73 5.17 -3.66 22.61
CA ASP A 73 5.29 -2.20 22.60
C ASP A 73 6.60 -1.64 23.19
N GLY A 74 7.49 -2.49 23.72
CA GLY A 74 8.74 -2.10 24.38
C GLY A 74 8.59 -1.40 25.74
N SER A 75 7.41 -1.44 26.36
CA SER A 75 7.18 -1.00 27.74
C SER A 75 7.81 -1.96 28.78
N GLY A 76 7.73 -1.62 30.07
CA GLY A 76 8.39 -2.38 31.14
C GLY A 76 7.95 -3.84 31.27
N ASP A 77 6.66 -4.13 30.99
CA ASP A 77 6.08 -5.48 31.03
C ASP A 77 5.95 -6.11 29.62
N SER A 78 6.58 -5.50 28.62
CA SER A 78 6.47 -5.89 27.22
C SER A 78 7.19 -7.21 26.93
N LEU A 79 6.67 -7.98 25.98
CA LEU A 79 7.28 -9.23 25.51
C LEU A 79 8.46 -9.00 24.55
N GLY A 80 8.64 -7.76 24.09
CA GLY A 80 9.70 -7.35 23.18
C GLY A 80 9.36 -6.00 22.57
N LEU A 81 9.99 -5.67 21.44
CA LEU A 81 9.76 -4.41 20.76
C LEU A 81 9.59 -4.65 19.25
N TYR A 82 8.36 -4.88 18.84
CA TYR A 82 8.00 -5.22 17.46
C TYR A 82 7.08 -4.17 16.86
N LEU A 83 7.07 -4.05 15.54
CA LEU A 83 6.07 -3.28 14.79
C LEU A 83 5.75 -3.98 13.49
N ALA A 84 4.67 -3.58 12.84
CA ALA A 84 4.27 -4.08 11.54
C ALA A 84 4.24 -2.99 10.46
N VAL A 85 4.66 -3.38 9.25
CA VAL A 85 4.54 -2.59 8.02
C VAL A 85 4.00 -3.49 6.91
N LEU A 86 2.86 -3.13 6.31
CA LEU A 86 2.08 -4.00 5.41
C LEU A 86 1.83 -5.39 5.98
N GLY A 87 1.54 -5.46 7.27
CA GLY A 87 1.33 -6.69 8.02
C GLY A 87 2.56 -7.58 8.14
N ARG A 88 3.75 -7.16 7.72
CA ARG A 88 5.02 -7.85 8.01
C ARG A 88 5.52 -7.35 9.36
N VAL A 89 5.79 -8.27 10.29
CA VAL A 89 6.19 -7.94 11.66
C VAL A 89 7.70 -8.03 11.77
N TYR A 90 8.31 -6.98 12.31
CA TYR A 90 9.75 -6.86 12.50
C TYR A 90 10.10 -6.65 13.96
N ASP A 91 11.20 -7.26 14.39
CA ASP A 91 11.87 -6.92 15.64
C ASP A 91 12.70 -5.65 15.44
N VAL A 92 12.29 -4.57 16.12
CA VAL A 92 12.92 -3.26 16.04
C VAL A 92 13.74 -2.90 17.28
N SER A 93 14.13 -3.91 18.05
CA SER A 93 15.01 -3.75 19.23
C SER A 93 16.35 -3.09 18.90
N LYS A 94 16.84 -3.20 17.66
CA LYS A 94 18.06 -2.52 17.18
C LYS A 94 17.93 -0.99 17.20
N GLY A 95 16.72 -0.45 17.05
CA GLY A 95 16.42 0.98 17.10
C GLY A 95 15.61 1.37 18.33
N ALA A 96 15.86 0.72 19.48
CA ALA A 96 15.04 0.86 20.68
C ALA A 96 14.88 2.31 21.17
N GLU A 97 15.89 3.17 20.96
CA GLU A 97 15.87 4.60 21.25
C GLU A 97 14.75 5.36 20.51
N HIS A 98 14.31 4.83 19.38
CA HIS A 98 13.26 5.41 18.55
C HIS A 98 11.87 4.92 18.94
N TYR A 99 11.73 3.63 19.22
CA TYR A 99 10.43 2.97 19.31
C TYR A 99 9.99 2.61 20.73
N ARG A 100 10.87 2.62 21.73
CA ARG A 100 10.45 2.44 23.13
C ARG A 100 9.68 3.66 23.63
N PRO A 101 8.88 3.53 24.70
CA PRO A 101 8.23 4.67 25.34
C PRO A 101 9.20 5.82 25.62
N GLY A 102 8.86 7.02 25.15
CA GLY A 102 9.70 8.21 25.21
C GLY A 102 10.53 8.49 23.94
N GLY A 103 10.63 7.52 23.03
CA GLY A 103 11.20 7.71 21.70
C GLY A 103 10.23 8.43 20.75
N GLY A 104 10.76 9.13 19.74
CA GLY A 104 9.96 9.94 18.80
C GLY A 104 9.01 9.13 17.90
N TYR A 105 9.21 7.82 17.82
CA TYR A 105 8.43 6.89 16.99
C TYR A 105 7.79 5.78 17.84
N SER A 106 7.58 6.02 19.14
CA SER A 106 7.05 5.00 20.05
C SER A 106 5.62 4.57 19.71
N GLN A 107 4.86 5.40 18.99
CA GLN A 107 3.48 5.10 18.60
C GLN A 107 3.37 3.95 17.58
N PHE A 108 4.47 3.60 16.91
CA PHE A 108 4.51 2.51 15.93
C PHE A 108 4.66 1.14 16.60
N ALA A 109 5.15 1.08 17.83
CA ALA A 109 5.41 -0.18 18.52
C ALA A 109 4.09 -0.93 18.82
N GLY A 110 4.12 -2.25 18.65
CA GLY A 110 3.01 -3.15 18.93
C GLY A 110 1.82 -3.07 17.96
N ARG A 111 1.95 -2.41 16.81
CA ARG A 111 0.85 -2.29 15.83
C ARG A 111 1.34 -2.21 14.39
N ASP A 112 0.39 -2.22 13.45
CA ASP A 112 0.61 -1.79 12.07
C ASP A 112 0.05 -0.38 11.88
N ALA A 113 0.93 0.58 11.64
CA ALA A 113 0.58 1.96 11.34
C ALA A 113 1.13 2.37 9.96
N SER A 114 1.03 1.47 8.97
CA SER A 114 1.51 1.67 7.60
C SER A 114 1.13 3.04 7.01
N ARG A 115 -0.07 3.54 7.29
CA ARG A 115 -0.53 4.83 6.78
C ARG A 115 0.28 6.01 7.33
N ALA A 116 0.67 5.97 8.60
CA ALA A 116 1.38 7.06 9.27
C ALA A 116 2.79 7.30 8.69
N TYR A 117 3.42 6.31 8.06
CA TYR A 117 4.68 6.49 7.32
C TYR A 117 4.53 7.39 6.08
N ILE A 118 3.31 7.49 5.54
CA ILE A 118 2.99 8.33 4.39
C ILE A 118 2.46 9.69 4.84
N THR A 119 1.52 9.70 5.78
CA THR A 119 0.81 10.92 6.18
C THR A 119 1.56 11.75 7.20
N GLY A 120 2.49 11.15 7.96
CA GLY A 120 3.10 11.79 9.13
C GLY A 120 2.12 12.07 10.27
N GLU A 121 0.94 11.45 10.23
CA GLU A 121 -0.11 11.64 11.23
C GLU A 121 0.02 10.59 12.34
N PHE A 122 0.42 11.03 13.53
CA PHE A 122 0.66 10.16 14.70
C PHE A 122 -0.47 10.21 15.74
N THR A 123 -1.66 10.65 15.34
CA THR A 123 -2.90 10.53 16.12
C THR A 123 -3.43 9.09 16.06
N GLU A 124 -4.28 8.67 16.99
CA GLU A 124 -4.86 7.31 16.95
C GLU A 124 -5.66 7.07 15.67
N GLU A 125 -6.27 8.11 15.10
CA GLU A 125 -6.95 8.05 13.80
C GLU A 125 -5.98 7.82 12.64
N GLY A 126 -4.79 8.41 12.70
CA GLY A 126 -3.73 8.28 11.70
C GLY A 126 -2.90 6.99 11.81
N LEU A 127 -2.84 6.39 13.00
CA LEU A 127 -2.12 5.14 13.30
C LEU A 127 -2.90 3.90 12.85
N THR A 128 -3.21 3.87 11.55
CA THR A 128 -3.94 2.80 10.88
C THR A 128 -3.09 2.12 9.81
N ASP A 129 -3.46 0.89 9.47
CA ASP A 129 -2.85 0.11 8.41
C ASP A 129 -3.48 0.40 7.04
N ASP A 130 -4.53 1.23 6.94
CA ASP A 130 -5.30 1.46 5.71
C ASP A 130 -4.61 2.39 4.70
N LEU A 131 -4.23 1.82 3.54
CA LEU A 131 -3.61 2.55 2.42
C LEU A 131 -4.59 2.90 1.29
N ASN A 132 -5.90 2.79 1.51
CA ASN A 132 -6.87 3.26 0.54
C ASN A 132 -6.75 4.78 0.32
N GLY A 133 -6.86 5.19 -0.94
CA GLY A 133 -6.78 6.59 -1.36
C GLY A 133 -5.39 7.21 -1.36
N ILE A 134 -4.33 6.44 -1.10
CA ILE A 134 -2.94 6.92 -1.21
C ILE A 134 -2.55 7.00 -2.70
N SER A 135 -1.89 8.09 -3.11
CA SER A 135 -1.40 8.28 -4.48
C SER A 135 -0.22 7.37 -4.82
N ASP A 136 -0.01 7.11 -6.11
CA ASP A 136 1.12 6.33 -6.62
C ASP A 136 2.48 6.85 -6.12
N GLU A 137 2.65 8.18 -6.09
CA GLU A 137 3.87 8.85 -5.62
C GLU A 137 4.14 8.55 -4.15
N ASN A 138 3.09 8.62 -3.32
CA ASN A 138 3.17 8.33 -1.90
C ASN A 138 3.38 6.83 -1.63
N LEU A 139 2.77 5.94 -2.43
CA LEU A 139 3.02 4.50 -2.37
C LEU A 139 4.46 4.16 -2.76
N LEU A 140 5.03 4.87 -3.75
CA LEU A 140 6.42 4.70 -4.14
C LEU A 140 7.36 5.12 -3.02
N ALA A 141 7.13 6.29 -2.40
CA ALA A 141 7.88 6.74 -1.23
C ALA A 141 7.74 5.73 -0.07
N PHE A 142 6.53 5.25 0.18
CA PHE A 142 6.27 4.23 1.20
C PHE A 142 7.01 2.92 0.94
N SER A 143 7.17 2.50 -0.32
CA SER A 143 7.92 1.28 -0.65
C SER A 143 9.37 1.33 -0.17
N GLN A 144 9.97 2.53 -0.09
CA GLN A 144 11.31 2.71 0.47
C GLN A 144 11.37 2.43 1.97
N TRP A 145 10.29 2.74 2.72
CA TRP A 145 10.17 2.34 4.13
C TRP A 145 10.07 0.83 4.26
N VAL A 146 9.31 0.17 3.39
CA VAL A 146 9.21 -1.30 3.41
C VAL A 146 10.58 -1.93 3.15
N ASP A 147 11.31 -1.45 2.14
CA ASP A 147 12.66 -1.92 1.81
C ASP A 147 13.65 -1.66 2.97
N PHE A 148 13.54 -0.51 3.64
CA PHE A 148 14.32 -0.18 4.83
C PHE A 148 14.08 -1.19 5.96
N TYR A 149 12.82 -1.50 6.30
CA TYR A 149 12.54 -2.48 7.37
C TYR A 149 12.97 -3.90 7.00
N GLU A 150 12.79 -4.30 5.74
CA GLU A 150 13.24 -5.61 5.26
C GLU A 150 14.77 -5.78 5.35
N LYS A 151 15.50 -4.68 5.12
CA LYS A 151 16.97 -4.68 5.14
C LYS A 151 17.55 -4.52 6.54
N ASP A 152 17.02 -3.59 7.33
CA ASP A 152 17.70 -3.09 8.53
C ASP A 152 17.19 -3.72 9.84
N TYR A 153 16.05 -4.41 9.80
CA TYR A 153 15.42 -5.07 10.95
C TYR A 153 15.11 -6.55 10.69
N THR A 154 14.88 -7.30 11.77
CA THR A 154 14.67 -8.75 11.68
C THR A 154 13.20 -9.05 11.45
N PHE A 155 12.86 -9.68 10.33
CA PHE A 155 11.52 -10.20 10.09
C PHE A 155 11.20 -11.36 11.07
N VAL A 156 10.11 -11.25 11.82
CA VAL A 156 9.71 -12.23 12.85
C VAL A 156 8.34 -12.86 12.61
N GLY A 157 7.54 -12.35 11.67
CA GLY A 157 6.28 -12.97 11.30
C GLY A 157 5.33 -12.05 10.56
N LYS A 158 4.05 -12.39 10.60
CA LYS A 158 2.98 -11.66 9.89
C LYS A 158 1.87 -11.27 10.85
N LEU A 159 1.18 -10.17 10.58
CA LEU A 159 0.01 -9.73 11.32
C LEU A 159 -1.26 -10.19 10.60
N ALA A 160 -2.07 -11.00 11.28
CA ALA A 160 -3.40 -11.36 10.81
C ALA A 160 -4.31 -10.13 10.79
N GLY A 161 -4.95 -9.85 9.65
CA GLY A 161 -5.76 -8.66 9.47
C GLY A 161 -5.94 -8.31 8.00
N ARG A 162 -5.72 -7.03 7.66
CA ARG A 162 -5.94 -6.51 6.31
C ARG A 162 -5.04 -7.16 5.26
N TYR A 163 -3.78 -7.41 5.60
CA TYR A 163 -2.76 -7.83 4.63
C TYR A 163 -2.49 -9.34 4.61
N TYR A 164 -2.71 -10.03 5.73
CA TYR A 164 -2.55 -11.47 5.82
C TYR A 164 -3.73 -12.13 6.55
N THR A 165 -4.10 -13.34 6.13
CA THR A 165 -5.09 -14.16 6.85
C THR A 165 -4.52 -14.70 8.16
N ASN A 166 -5.35 -15.37 8.98
CA ASN A 166 -4.87 -16.02 10.21
C ASN A 166 -3.85 -17.14 9.93
N GLU A 167 -3.83 -17.67 8.71
CA GLU A 167 -2.89 -18.67 8.21
C GLU A 167 -1.66 -18.03 7.55
N GLY A 168 -1.55 -16.69 7.59
CA GLY A 168 -0.41 -15.95 7.06
C GLY A 168 -0.40 -15.85 5.53
N GLN A 169 -1.52 -16.12 4.87
CA GLN A 169 -1.64 -16.02 3.42
C GLN A 169 -1.93 -14.57 3.01
N PRO A 170 -1.35 -14.07 1.91
CA PRO A 170 -1.60 -12.69 1.46
C PRO A 170 -3.06 -12.50 1.05
N THR A 171 -3.65 -11.37 1.44
CA THR A 171 -5.01 -10.99 1.05
C THR A 171 -5.05 -10.36 -0.35
N SER A 172 -6.26 -10.12 -0.88
CA SER A 172 -6.46 -9.33 -2.10
C SER A 172 -5.93 -7.91 -1.96
N GLU A 173 -6.09 -7.34 -0.77
CA GLU A 173 -5.70 -5.98 -0.40
C GLU A 173 -4.18 -5.85 -0.48
N LEU A 174 -3.43 -6.78 0.12
CA LEU A 174 -1.97 -6.80 0.02
C LEU A 174 -1.50 -6.92 -1.43
N ARG A 175 -2.12 -7.82 -2.22
CA ARG A 175 -1.80 -7.95 -3.65
C ARG A 175 -2.10 -6.67 -4.41
N GLY A 176 -3.20 -5.99 -4.09
CA GLY A 176 -3.58 -4.71 -4.68
C GLY A 176 -2.55 -3.61 -4.41
N VAL A 177 -2.08 -3.50 -3.16
CA VAL A 177 -1.04 -2.54 -2.77
C VAL A 177 0.27 -2.82 -3.52
N TRP A 178 0.74 -4.07 -3.55
CA TRP A 178 1.97 -4.40 -4.27
C TRP A 178 1.86 -4.16 -5.78
N ALA A 179 0.72 -4.48 -6.37
CA ALA A 179 0.47 -4.18 -7.77
C ALA A 179 0.45 -2.66 -8.04
N ALA A 180 -0.07 -1.85 -7.11
CA ALA A 180 -0.04 -0.39 -7.23
C ALA A 180 1.39 0.17 -7.11
N ILE A 181 2.18 -0.31 -6.14
CA ILE A 181 3.59 0.05 -6.00
C ILE A 181 4.37 -0.30 -7.27
N GLU A 182 4.17 -1.49 -7.84
CA GLU A 182 4.90 -1.91 -9.04
C GLU A 182 4.52 -1.06 -10.26
N ARG A 183 3.22 -0.75 -10.43
CA ARG A 183 2.78 0.18 -11.48
C ARG A 183 3.38 1.57 -11.29
N ALA A 184 3.45 2.07 -10.05
CA ALA A 184 4.06 3.36 -9.74
C ALA A 184 5.57 3.35 -10.10
N LYS A 185 6.30 2.30 -9.71
CA LYS A 185 7.72 2.10 -10.08
C LYS A 185 7.91 2.11 -11.60
N GLN A 186 7.09 1.35 -12.33
CA GLN A 186 7.15 1.30 -13.79
C GLN A 186 6.86 2.65 -14.42
N LYS A 187 5.82 3.36 -13.97
CA LYS A 187 5.48 4.70 -14.46
C LYS A 187 6.62 5.69 -14.23
N THR A 188 7.22 5.68 -13.04
CA THR A 188 8.38 6.53 -12.72
C THR A 188 9.59 6.19 -13.60
N TYR A 189 9.89 4.91 -13.81
CA TYR A 189 10.98 4.48 -14.70
C TYR A 189 10.76 4.98 -16.14
N LEU A 190 9.57 4.75 -16.70
CA LEU A 190 9.24 5.19 -18.05
C LEU A 190 9.32 6.73 -18.19
N ALA A 191 8.83 7.47 -17.19
CA ALA A 191 8.95 8.93 -17.17
C ALA A 191 10.41 9.40 -17.09
N GLN A 192 11.26 8.71 -16.34
CA GLN A 192 12.69 9.01 -16.29
C GLN A 192 13.40 8.73 -17.62
N GLU A 193 13.13 7.60 -18.27
CA GLU A 193 13.68 7.31 -19.60
C GLU A 193 13.21 8.32 -20.65
N GLN A 194 11.93 8.69 -20.60
CA GLN A 194 11.40 9.75 -21.45
C GLN A 194 12.06 11.10 -21.16
N SER A 195 12.34 11.42 -19.89
CA SER A 195 13.06 12.65 -19.50
C SER A 195 14.52 12.65 -19.95
N LYS A 196 15.17 11.49 -20.06
CA LYS A 196 16.52 11.40 -20.66
C LYS A 196 16.51 11.75 -22.15
N LYS A 197 15.49 11.29 -22.88
CA LYS A 197 15.29 11.60 -24.30
C LYS A 197 14.82 13.04 -24.53
N PHE A 198 13.84 13.47 -23.75
CA PHE A 198 13.14 14.75 -23.84
C PHE A 198 13.15 15.49 -22.49
N PRO A 199 14.32 15.98 -22.05
CA PRO A 199 14.45 16.66 -20.77
C PRO A 199 13.64 17.96 -20.75
N PRO A 200 13.07 18.37 -19.61
CA PRO A 200 12.37 19.65 -19.47
C PRO A 200 13.25 20.83 -19.88
N CYS A 201 12.65 21.84 -20.51
CA CYS A 201 13.34 23.10 -20.80
C CYS A 201 13.67 23.88 -19.51
N ASN A 202 14.67 24.76 -19.60
CA ASN A 202 14.78 25.85 -18.65
C ASN A 202 13.68 26.89 -18.95
N SER A 203 13.18 27.57 -17.93
CA SER A 203 12.10 28.55 -18.08
C SER A 203 12.32 29.77 -17.19
N GLU A 204 11.91 30.93 -17.68
CA GLU A 204 11.87 32.19 -16.96
C GLU A 204 10.56 32.90 -17.27
N TRP A 205 9.99 33.60 -16.29
CA TRP A 205 8.86 34.50 -16.49
C TRP A 205 9.19 35.87 -15.90
N THR A 206 8.86 36.92 -16.63
CA THR A 206 8.87 38.29 -16.10
C THR A 206 7.58 39.01 -16.46
N PRO A 207 7.12 39.98 -15.63
CA PRO A 207 5.88 40.70 -15.88
C PRO A 207 5.82 41.36 -17.26
N ASP A 208 6.93 41.95 -17.71
CA ASP A 208 6.97 42.72 -18.96
C ASP A 208 7.17 41.85 -20.21
N LYS A 209 7.72 40.64 -20.07
CA LYS A 209 8.17 39.81 -21.20
C LYS A 209 7.48 38.46 -21.29
N GLY A 210 6.63 38.12 -20.32
CA GLY A 210 5.97 36.82 -20.22
C GLY A 210 6.94 35.65 -20.06
N SER A 211 6.45 34.46 -20.35
CA SER A 211 7.21 33.20 -20.23
C SER A 211 8.15 32.98 -21.41
N SER A 212 9.39 32.60 -21.12
CA SER A 212 10.39 32.18 -22.10
C SER A 212 10.99 30.84 -21.70
N VAL A 213 11.32 30.01 -22.68
CA VAL A 213 11.94 28.70 -22.50
C VAL A 213 13.18 28.55 -23.36
N TRP A 214 14.21 27.89 -22.84
CA TRP A 214 15.45 27.63 -23.58
C TRP A 214 16.08 26.31 -23.18
N CYS A 215 17.03 25.87 -24.00
CA CYS A 215 17.76 24.63 -23.79
C CYS A 215 19.26 24.88 -23.63
N SER A 216 19.87 24.18 -22.68
CA SER A 216 21.31 24.19 -22.47
C SER A 216 21.80 22.77 -22.22
N LYS A 217 23.12 22.59 -22.08
CA LYS A 217 23.70 21.30 -21.68
C LYS A 217 23.22 20.77 -20.33
N LYS A 218 22.55 21.62 -19.54
CA LYS A 218 21.91 21.27 -18.27
C LYS A 218 20.50 21.87 -18.22
N SER A 219 19.50 21.04 -18.53
CA SER A 219 18.09 21.44 -18.50
C SER A 219 17.27 20.34 -17.82
N GLY A 220 16.29 20.72 -17.00
CA GLY A 220 15.41 19.76 -16.32
C GLY A 220 16.13 18.77 -15.39
N GLY A 221 17.29 19.14 -14.85
CA GLY A 221 18.12 18.26 -14.02
C GLY A 221 18.96 17.24 -14.78
N VAL A 222 18.91 17.24 -16.12
CA VAL A 222 19.68 16.33 -16.98
C VAL A 222 20.89 17.05 -17.57
N GLU A 223 22.08 16.49 -17.36
CA GLU A 223 23.34 16.95 -17.95
C GLU A 223 23.72 16.11 -19.18
N ARG A 224 24.19 16.78 -20.24
CA ARG A 224 24.36 16.19 -21.57
C ARG A 224 25.38 16.96 -22.41
N ASP A 225 25.91 16.32 -23.45
CA ASP A 225 26.91 16.90 -24.36
C ASP A 225 26.34 17.84 -25.43
N TRP A 226 25.01 17.86 -25.59
CA TRP A 226 24.27 18.72 -26.51
C TRP A 226 23.27 19.64 -25.78
N ALA A 227 23.00 20.83 -26.34
CA ALA A 227 21.99 21.75 -25.81
C ALA A 227 20.63 21.56 -26.48
N GLY A 228 20.58 21.41 -27.81
CA GLY A 228 19.32 21.24 -28.54
C GLY A 228 18.42 22.48 -28.49
N VAL A 229 17.14 22.27 -28.79
CA VAL A 229 16.16 23.35 -28.98
C VAL A 229 14.84 23.05 -28.27
N PRO A 230 14.13 24.07 -27.75
CA PRO A 230 12.85 23.90 -27.08
C PRO A 230 11.71 23.54 -28.05
N ARG A 231 10.89 22.56 -27.67
CA ARG A 231 9.67 22.14 -28.38
C ARG A 231 8.53 21.86 -27.42
N GLN A 232 7.31 21.99 -27.93
CA GLN A 232 6.11 21.52 -27.25
C GLN A 232 6.00 20.00 -27.42
N TYR A 233 5.97 19.25 -26.32
CA TYR A 233 5.76 17.81 -26.30
C TYR A 233 4.36 17.49 -25.79
N PHE A 234 3.60 16.72 -26.57
CA PHE A 234 2.23 16.30 -26.25
C PHE A 234 2.23 14.93 -25.59
N GLU A 235 1.95 14.89 -24.29
CA GLU A 235 1.84 13.63 -23.53
C GLU A 235 0.52 12.93 -23.89
N ARG A 236 0.59 11.73 -24.46
CA ARG A 236 -0.61 11.00 -24.91
C ARG A 236 -1.53 10.60 -23.76
N ASP A 237 -0.94 10.22 -22.62
CA ASP A 237 -1.69 9.64 -21.50
C ASP A 237 -2.49 10.69 -20.73
N THR A 238 -1.96 11.90 -20.61
CA THR A 238 -2.55 13.01 -19.85
C THR A 238 -3.18 14.09 -20.73
N GLY A 239 -2.84 14.13 -22.01
CA GLY A 239 -3.16 15.25 -22.91
C GLY A 239 -2.40 16.54 -22.57
N SER A 240 -1.47 16.51 -21.61
CA SER A 240 -0.73 17.70 -21.19
C SER A 240 0.34 18.07 -22.20
N VAL A 241 0.57 19.37 -22.37
CA VAL A 241 1.65 19.89 -23.20
C VAL A 241 2.73 20.45 -22.28
N ARG A 242 3.99 20.06 -22.50
CA ARG A 242 5.14 20.61 -21.77
C ARG A 242 6.28 20.99 -22.71
N CYS A 243 7.17 21.87 -22.24
CA CYS A 243 8.40 22.16 -22.98
C CYS A 243 9.43 21.06 -22.77
N VAL A 244 10.05 20.60 -23.87
CA VAL A 244 11.19 19.68 -23.84
C VAL A 244 12.34 20.17 -24.72
N CYS A 245 13.55 19.83 -24.32
CA CYS A 245 14.73 20.03 -25.13
C CYS A 245 14.94 18.86 -26.08
N VAL A 246 15.07 19.18 -27.37
CA VAL A 246 15.13 18.19 -28.45
C VAL A 246 16.44 18.32 -29.19
N ARG A 247 17.10 17.18 -29.43
CA ARG A 247 18.34 17.16 -30.20
C ARG A 247 17.99 17.55 -31.62
N ASN A 248 18.61 18.60 -32.16
CA ASN A 248 18.33 19.13 -33.50
C ASN A 248 19.40 18.77 -34.54
N THR A 249 20.38 17.95 -34.16
CA THR A 249 21.50 17.50 -35.00
C THR A 249 21.85 16.05 -34.67
N GLY A 250 22.49 15.33 -35.58
CA GLY A 250 22.84 13.92 -35.37
C GLY A 250 21.74 12.93 -35.76
N PRO A 251 22.00 11.63 -35.56
CA PRO A 251 20.96 10.59 -35.66
C PRO A 251 19.86 10.80 -34.60
N PRO A 252 18.61 10.39 -34.89
CA PRO A 252 17.56 10.28 -33.88
C PRO A 252 17.95 9.28 -32.77
N SER A 253 17.47 9.51 -31.56
CA SER A 253 17.82 8.72 -30.37
C SER A 253 17.33 7.27 -30.45
N ASP A 254 16.23 7.00 -31.16
CA ASP A 254 15.67 5.65 -31.34
C ASP A 254 16.13 4.99 -32.66
N HIS A 255 17.09 5.60 -33.37
CA HIS A 255 17.49 5.14 -34.70
C HIS A 255 18.51 3.99 -34.61
N PRO A 256 18.34 2.90 -35.38
CA PRO A 256 19.33 1.83 -35.44
C PRO A 256 20.69 2.35 -35.89
N GLU A 257 21.75 1.83 -35.27
CA GLU A 257 23.12 2.16 -35.65
C GLU A 257 23.39 1.82 -37.12
N GLY A 258 23.99 2.76 -37.85
CA GLY A 258 24.36 2.58 -39.26
C GLY A 258 23.23 2.81 -40.28
N ALA A 259 21.99 3.05 -39.85
CA ALA A 259 20.91 3.39 -40.77
C ALA A 259 20.97 4.89 -41.18
N SER A 260 20.60 5.19 -42.43
CA SER A 260 20.61 6.55 -42.98
C SER A 260 19.61 7.46 -42.28
N HIS A 261 20.02 8.68 -41.93
CA HIS A 261 19.20 9.66 -41.23
C HIS A 261 19.36 11.08 -41.80
N LYS A 262 18.35 11.94 -41.59
CA LYS A 262 18.37 13.34 -42.06
C LYS A 262 19.27 14.27 -41.25
N ASN A 263 19.94 13.75 -40.21
CA ASN A 263 20.83 14.49 -39.31
C ASN A 263 20.09 15.61 -38.53
N ARG A 264 18.81 15.38 -38.21
CA ARG A 264 17.90 16.32 -37.54
C ARG A 264 17.64 15.96 -36.06
N GLY A 265 18.44 15.06 -35.50
CA GLY A 265 18.22 14.50 -34.16
C GLY A 265 16.80 13.96 -34.01
N ASP A 266 16.11 14.38 -32.96
CA ASP A 266 14.76 13.92 -32.57
C ASP A 266 13.63 14.85 -33.04
N LEU A 267 13.92 15.83 -33.92
CA LEU A 267 12.93 16.83 -34.36
C LEU A 267 11.73 16.25 -35.12
N ASP A 268 11.85 15.05 -35.66
CA ASP A 268 10.81 14.40 -36.45
C ASP A 268 9.89 13.49 -35.58
N ASP A 269 9.99 13.54 -34.25
CA ASP A 269 9.07 12.82 -33.34
C ASP A 269 7.64 13.37 -33.49
N PRO A 270 6.63 12.51 -33.70
CA PRO A 270 5.26 12.94 -33.99
C PRO A 270 4.56 13.64 -32.82
N HIS A 271 5.11 13.56 -31.60
CA HIS A 271 4.57 14.23 -30.43
C HIS A 271 5.18 15.61 -30.20
N LEU A 272 6.01 16.12 -31.12
CA LEU A 272 6.65 17.42 -31.02
C LEU A 272 5.96 18.46 -31.90
N LYS A 273 5.88 19.70 -31.40
CA LYS A 273 5.48 20.88 -32.16
C LYS A 273 6.39 22.07 -31.87
N GLU A 274 6.59 22.90 -32.87
CA GLU A 274 7.28 24.17 -32.72
C GLU A 274 6.42 25.19 -31.96
N TYR A 275 7.08 26.06 -31.20
CA TYR A 275 6.41 27.23 -30.64
C TYR A 275 6.07 28.24 -31.75
N PRO A 276 4.93 28.94 -31.67
CA PRO A 276 4.61 29.99 -32.64
C PRO A 276 5.73 31.02 -32.73
N GLY A 277 6.20 31.31 -33.95
CA GLY A 277 7.28 32.27 -34.19
C GLY A 277 8.66 31.83 -33.69
N CYS A 278 8.86 30.55 -33.38
CA CYS A 278 10.13 30.01 -32.92
C CYS A 278 10.67 28.92 -33.86
N PRO A 279 11.55 29.28 -34.82
CA PRO A 279 12.11 28.36 -35.80
C PRO A 279 12.85 27.16 -35.22
N SER A 280 13.07 26.15 -36.06
CA SER A 280 13.66 24.89 -35.63
C SER A 280 15.08 24.99 -35.02
N THR A 281 15.80 26.08 -35.29
CA THR A 281 17.17 26.34 -34.84
C THR A 281 17.24 27.29 -33.64
N SER A 282 16.12 27.86 -33.19
CA SER A 282 16.10 28.80 -32.08
C SER A 282 16.45 28.11 -30.76
N ASP A 283 17.36 28.71 -30.01
CA ASP A 283 17.81 28.26 -28.70
C ASP A 283 16.85 28.70 -27.57
N THR A 284 16.09 29.78 -27.80
CA THR A 284 15.08 30.33 -26.90
C THR A 284 13.75 30.59 -27.62
N CYS A 285 12.63 30.20 -26.99
CA CYS A 285 11.28 30.47 -27.48
C CYS A 285 10.43 31.24 -26.47
N LYS A 286 9.49 32.05 -26.97
CA LYS A 286 8.40 32.60 -26.17
C LYS A 286 7.29 31.58 -26.00
N VAL A 287 6.76 31.47 -24.79
CA VAL A 287 5.58 30.65 -24.50
C VAL A 287 4.35 31.56 -24.66
N PRO A 288 3.40 31.23 -25.55
CA PRO A 288 2.15 31.98 -25.65
C PRO A 288 1.42 31.99 -24.31
N ASP A 289 0.84 33.12 -23.93
CA ASP A 289 -0.04 33.18 -22.76
C ASP A 289 -1.21 32.20 -22.95
N SER A 290 -1.51 31.40 -21.92
CA SER A 290 -2.68 30.54 -21.92
C SER A 290 -3.93 31.42 -21.95
N GLN A 291 -4.68 31.40 -23.06
CA GLN A 291 -6.03 31.95 -23.12
C GLN A 291 -6.98 31.16 -22.23
#